data_AF-A0A7X8W257-F1
#
_entry.id   AF-A0A7X8W257-F1
#
_cell.length_a   1.000
_cell.length_b   1.000
_cell.length_c   1.000
_cell.angle_alpha   90.00
_cell.angle_beta   90.00
_cell.angle_gamma   90.00
#
_symmetry.space_group_name_H-M   'P 1'
#
loop_
_entity.id
_entity.type
_entity.pdbx_description
1 polymer ?
#
loop_
_entity_poly.entity_id
_entity_poly.type
_entity_poly.pdbx_seq_one_letter_code
_entity_poly.pdbx_strand_id
1 'polypeptide(L)'
;MNIKHKAYIINNSAYLYLLDFEDNYDYTFYTDNYLVMDTGRIAKEQYSFDEALSEVLKKHYLKPENIVALSAEGTQELINHVDDYELVNIL
;
A
#
# COMPACT_ATOMS: atom_id res chain seq x y z
N MET A 1 -10.23 -14.37 9.07
CA MET A 1 -10.66 -13.33 8.12
C MET A 1 -9.55 -13.26 7.06
N ASN A 2 -9.83 -13.56 5.80
CA ASN A 2 -8.81 -13.47 4.74
C ASN A 2 -8.67 -12.01 4.35
N ILE A 3 -7.78 -11.30 5.04
CA ILE A 3 -7.39 -9.94 4.68
C ILE A 3 -6.62 -10.04 3.36
N LYS A 4 -7.08 -9.32 2.34
CA LYS A 4 -6.36 -9.25 1.06
C LYS A 4 -5.50 -8.00 1.06
N HIS A 5 -4.30 -8.13 0.53
CA HIS A 5 -3.39 -7.01 0.42
C HIS A 5 -2.60 -7.12 -0.89
N LYS A 6 -2.20 -5.97 -1.41
CA LYS A 6 -1.28 -5.86 -2.54
C LYS A 6 -0.27 -4.78 -2.23
N ALA A 7 0.96 -4.98 -2.68
CA ALA A 7 2.00 -3.97 -2.58
C ALA A 7 2.56 -3.64 -3.97
N TYR A 8 3.05 -2.42 -4.12
CA TYR A 8 3.53 -1.89 -5.38
C TYR A 8 4.80 -1.08 -5.15
N ILE A 9 5.74 -1.14 -6.10
CA ILE A 9 6.87 -0.22 -6.19
C ILE A 9 6.43 0.98 -7.02
N ILE A 10 6.78 2.18 -6.57
CA ILE A 10 6.53 3.45 -7.25
C ILE A 10 7.86 4.08 -7.61
N ASN A 11 8.04 4.49 -8.88
CA ASN A 11 9.25 5.16 -9.37
C ASN A 11 10.56 4.48 -8.94
N ASN A 12 10.56 3.15 -8.78
CA ASN A 12 11.69 2.35 -8.28
C ASN A 12 12.30 2.81 -6.94
N SER A 13 11.59 3.60 -6.13
CA SER A 13 12.17 4.23 -4.92
C SER A 13 11.20 4.41 -3.75
N ALA A 14 9.95 3.99 -3.91
CA ALA A 14 8.95 4.02 -2.84
C ALA A 14 8.01 2.82 -2.96
N TYR A 15 7.27 2.54 -1.89
CA TYR A 15 6.28 1.48 -1.86
C TYR A 15 4.88 2.05 -1.61
N LEU A 16 3.87 1.41 -2.21
CA LEU A 16 2.47 1.59 -1.87
C LEU A 16 1.91 0.25 -1.42
N TYR A 17 1.38 0.22 -0.21
CA TYR A 17 0.64 -0.90 0.33
C TYR A 17 -0.85 -0.59 0.29
N LEU A 18 -1.64 -1.52 -0.22
CA LEU A 18 -3.10 -1.41 -0.30
C LEU A 18 -3.73 -2.60 0.41
N LEU A 19 -4.55 -2.32 1.41
CA LEU A 19 -5.17 -3.27 2.32
C LEU A 19 -6.68 -3.28 2.12
N ASP A 20 -7.24 -4.44 1.85
CA ASP A 20 -8.68 -4.68 1.82
C ASP A 20 -9.17 -4.89 3.27
N PHE A 21 -9.71 -3.83 3.87
CA PHE A 21 -10.18 -3.84 5.26
C PHE A 21 -11.64 -3.40 5.39
N GLU A 22 -12.51 -4.29 5.85
CA GLU A 22 -13.95 -4.04 6.06
C GLU A 22 -14.64 -3.33 4.88
N ASP A 23 -15.06 -2.08 5.05
CA ASP A 23 -15.77 -1.25 4.07
C ASP A 23 -14.85 -0.29 3.30
N ASN A 24 -13.52 -0.39 3.46
CA ASN A 24 -12.55 0.49 2.83
C ASN A 24 -11.35 -0.28 2.24
N TYR A 25 -10.64 0.40 1.35
CA TYR A 25 -9.25 0.11 1.04
C TYR A 25 -8.37 1.11 1.77
N ASP A 26 -7.60 0.62 2.74
CA ASP A 26 -6.62 1.42 3.46
C ASP A 26 -5.32 1.38 2.65
N TYR A 27 -4.70 2.54 2.44
CA TYR A 27 -3.43 2.64 1.72
C TYR A 27 -2.37 3.32 2.56
N THR A 28 -1.12 2.86 2.40
CA THR A 28 0.05 3.48 3.01
C THR A 28 1.17 3.59 1.98
N PHE A 29 1.74 4.78 1.87
CA PHE A 29 2.97 5.02 1.13
C PHE A 29 4.17 4.92 2.07
N TYR A 30 5.21 4.22 1.64
CA TYR A 30 6.47 4.10 2.34
C TYR A 30 7.63 4.60 1.48
N THR A 31 8.66 5.15 2.12
CA THR A 31 9.98 5.34 1.49
C THR A 31 10.61 3.99 1.15
N ASP A 32 11.68 3.99 0.37
CA ASP A 32 12.57 2.83 0.17
C ASP A 32 13.08 2.19 1.48
N ASN A 33 13.26 3.00 2.53
CA ASN A 33 13.66 2.55 3.87
C ASN A 33 12.47 2.22 4.81
N TYR A 34 11.28 1.97 4.24
CA TYR A 34 10.07 1.56 4.97
C TYR A 34 9.49 2.60 5.96
N LEU A 35 9.86 3.87 5.84
CA LEU A 35 9.25 4.94 6.65
C LEU A 35 7.92 5.37 6.02
N VAL A 36 6.88 5.53 6.85
CA VAL A 36 5.57 6.01 6.41
C VAL A 36 5.68 7.44 5.87
N MET A 37 5.22 7.64 4.63
CA MET A 37 5.17 8.95 3.97
C MET A 37 3.76 9.55 4.02
N ASP A 38 2.74 8.72 3.72
CA ASP A 38 1.35 9.12 3.70
C ASP A 38 0.44 7.92 3.93
N THR A 39 -0.75 8.16 4.45
CA THR A 39 -1.78 7.13 4.65
C THR A 39 -3.14 7.67 4.22
N GLY A 40 -4.06 6.77 3.91
CA GLY A 40 -5.43 7.17 3.72
C GLY A 40 -6.35 6.00 3.42
N ARG A 41 -7.59 6.34 3.08
CA ARG A 41 -8.66 5.39 2.82
C ARG A 41 -9.42 5.73 1.57
N ILE A 42 -9.84 4.71 0.84
CA ILE A 42 -10.80 4.78 -0.27
C ILE A 42 -12.00 3.92 0.13
N ALA A 43 -13.20 4.49 0.11
CA ALA A 43 -14.42 3.74 0.38
C ALA A 43 -14.58 2.62 -0.65
N LYS A 44 -14.96 1.41 -0.22
CA LYS A 44 -15.03 0.25 -1.12
C LYS A 44 -16.13 0.31 -2.16
N GLU A 45 -17.06 1.26 -2.10
CA GLU A 45 -18.34 1.34 -2.84
C GLU A 45 -18.29 0.79 -4.30
N GLN A 46 -18.26 -0.55 -4.42
CA GLN A 46 -18.03 -1.38 -5.61
C GLN A 46 -16.65 -1.37 -6.29
N TYR A 47 -15.62 -0.73 -5.71
CA TYR A 47 -14.28 -0.79 -6.29
C TYR A 47 -13.63 -2.15 -6.13
N SER A 48 -13.07 -2.65 -7.22
CA SER A 48 -12.03 -3.66 -7.22
C SER A 48 -10.71 -3.08 -6.71
N PHE A 49 -9.75 -3.95 -6.40
CA PHE A 49 -8.39 -3.54 -6.03
C PHE A 49 -7.73 -2.61 -7.06
N ASP A 50 -7.96 -2.87 -8.34
CA ASP A 50 -7.29 -2.14 -9.42
C ASP A 50 -7.94 -0.75 -9.61
N GLU A 51 -9.25 -0.64 -9.36
CA GLU A 51 -9.94 0.66 -9.31
C GLU A 51 -9.55 1.47 -8.07
N ALA A 52 -9.42 0.82 -6.91
CA ALA A 52 -8.93 1.46 -5.70
C ALA A 52 -7.50 1.97 -5.89
N LEU A 53 -6.62 1.17 -6.49
CA LEU A 53 -5.28 1.61 -6.88
C LEU A 53 -5.37 2.85 -7.78
N SER A 54 -6.16 2.80 -8.86
CA SER A 54 -6.32 3.91 -9.80
C SER A 54 -6.75 5.21 -9.10
N GLU A 55 -7.70 5.16 -8.16
CA GLU A 55 -8.11 6.34 -7.40
C GLU A 55 -7.02 6.85 -6.47
N VAL A 56 -6.25 5.96 -5.83
CA VAL A 56 -5.05 6.36 -5.06
C VAL A 56 -4.05 7.08 -5.96
N LEU A 57 -3.77 6.56 -7.15
CA LEU A 57 -2.79 7.18 -8.07
C LEU A 57 -3.26 8.57 -8.52
N LYS A 58 -4.53 8.68 -8.88
CA LYS A 58 -5.15 9.94 -9.30
C LYS A 58 -5.12 10.98 -8.18
N LYS A 59 -5.43 10.58 -6.93
CA LYS A 59 -5.37 11.46 -5.76
C LYS A 59 -3.97 12.03 -5.53
N HIS A 60 -2.94 11.24 -5.85
CA HIS A 60 -1.52 11.60 -5.66
C HIS A 60 -0.83 12.10 -6.93
N TYR A 61 -1.58 12.33 -8.02
CA TYR A 61 -1.03 12.75 -9.31
C TYR A 61 0.07 11.83 -9.85
N LEU A 62 0.00 10.53 -9.51
CA LEU A 62 0.92 9.49 -9.97
C LEU A 62 0.40 8.87 -11.26
N LYS A 63 1.34 8.45 -12.12
CA LYS A 63 1.01 7.79 -13.39
C LYS A 63 1.17 6.27 -13.28
N PRO A 64 0.29 5.46 -13.89
CA PRO A 64 0.35 4.00 -13.80
C PRO A 64 1.65 3.38 -14.32
N GLU A 65 2.27 3.96 -15.36
CA GLU A 65 3.53 3.47 -15.93
C GLU A 65 4.71 3.48 -14.95
N ASN A 66 4.59 4.21 -13.85
CA ASN A 66 5.60 4.31 -12.81
C ASN A 66 5.42 3.27 -11.70
N ILE A 67 4.47 2.34 -11.84
CA ILE A 67 4.06 1.44 -10.78
C ILE A 67 4.16 -0.02 -11.21
N VAL A 68 4.81 -0.81 -10.36
CA VAL A 68 5.02 -2.24 -10.57
C VAL A 68 4.47 -3.00 -9.37
N ALA A 69 3.59 -3.96 -9.60
CA ALA A 69 3.09 -4.83 -8.53
C ALA A 69 4.20 -5.73 -7.99
N LEU A 70 4.30 -5.83 -6.68
CA LEU A 70 5.20 -6.77 -6.01
C LEU A 70 4.65 -8.20 -6.10
N SER A 71 5.56 -9.18 -6.06
CA SER A 71 5.16 -10.58 -5.85
C SER A 71 4.59 -10.79 -4.44
N ALA A 72 4.06 -11.98 -4.19
CA ALA A 72 3.59 -12.35 -2.86
C ALA A 72 4.73 -12.28 -1.83
N GLU A 73 5.93 -12.75 -2.21
CA GLU A 73 7.13 -12.71 -1.37
C GLU A 73 7.55 -11.26 -1.08
N GLY A 74 7.64 -10.41 -2.09
CA GLY A 74 8.02 -9.00 -1.90
C GLY A 74 6.97 -8.23 -1.08
N THR A 75 5.69 -8.59 -1.21
CA THR A 75 4.62 -8.05 -0.38
C THR A 75 4.78 -8.47 1.09
N GLN A 76 5.14 -9.73 1.33
CA GLN A 76 5.38 -10.23 2.69
C GLN A 76 6.62 -9.60 3.32
N GLU A 77 7.68 -9.39 2.54
CA GLU A 77 8.89 -8.70 2.99
C GLU A 77 8.58 -7.27 3.44
N LEU A 78 7.79 -6.52 2.68
CA LEU A 78 7.33 -5.20 3.07
C LEU A 78 6.56 -5.24 4.39
N ILE A 79 5.62 -6.17 4.55
CA ILE A 79 4.84 -6.33 5.79
C ILE A 79 5.76 -6.57 6.99
N ASN A 80 6.73 -7.49 6.87
CA ASN A 80 7.64 -7.82 7.97
C ASN A 80 8.43 -6.58 8.43
N HIS A 81 8.87 -5.73 7.50
CA HIS A 81 9.57 -4.50 7.84
C HIS A 81 8.64 -3.48 8.51
N VAL A 82 7.41 -3.35 8.03
CA VAL A 82 6.43 -2.40 8.61
C VAL A 82 6.00 -2.82 10.02
N ASP A 83 5.75 -4.11 10.25
CA ASP A 83 5.38 -4.64 11.57
C ASP A 83 6.50 -4.42 12.59
N ASP A 84 7.77 -4.57 12.18
CA ASP A 84 8.92 -4.28 13.02
C ASP A 84 8.97 -2.79 13.43
N TYR A 85 8.60 -1.86 12.55
CA TYR A 85 8.59 -0.42 12.86
C TYR A 85 7.43 0.02 13.77
N GLU A 86 6.26 -0.62 13.68
CA GLU A 86 5.16 -0.35 14.63
C GLU A 86 5.46 -0.90 16.03
N LEU A 87 6.23 -1.99 16.14
CA LEU A 87 6.69 -2.53 17.43
C LEU A 87 7.76 -1.66 18.12
N VAL A 88 8.52 -0.85 17.37
CA VAL A 88 9.59 0.01 17.91
C VAL A 88 9.06 1.33 18.50
N ASN A 89 7.80 1.70 18.25
CA ASN A 89 7.20 2.93 18.78
C ASN A 89 6.29 2.73 20.02
N ILE A 90 6.36 1.56 20.68
CA ILE A 90 5.59 1.24 21.91
C ILE A 90 6.51 0.81 23.08
N LEU A 91 7.75 1.31 23.14
CA LEU A 91 8.63 1.15 24.31
C LEU A 91 9.25 2.47 24.76
#